data_AF-A0A7J0GZP6-F1
#
_entry.id   AF-A0A7J0GZP6-F1
#
_cell.length_a   1.000
_cell.length_b   1.000
_cell.length_c   1.000
_cell.angle_alpha   90.00
_cell.angle_beta   90.00
_cell.angle_gamma   90.00
#
_symmetry.space_group_name_H-M   'P 1'
#
loop_
_entity.id
_entity.type
_entity.pdbx_description
1 polymer ?
#
loop_
_entity_poly.entity_id
_entity_poly.type
_entity_poly.pdbx_seq_one_letter_code
_entity_poly.pdbx_strand_id
1 'polypeptide(L)'
;MVTSHIFGAGKAKGVHFEDDGDGYEFTRGGYLLTTYVAELESSVVTVRISKTEGSLKRPKRRLHVQVLLGGFAMVDSWGTDGEILQVMMPSEDEVSSLVSESEKQYNIRMESAKRIPEVEKVSGHKGSELSRSPIELKSAVWALKVVPWIGGRIISMEHLPSGTQWLHSRVDVNGYEEFSGTEDRSAGCSEQYAVIERNLVQVGERESLMLEGDIGGGLFIERLISFPEDNSNIFRIDSSIVARKVGAGSGGFSRLVSLRVHPMFTLLHPAESYVLFTSVDGSKHEVRPESGEKVLEGDHRPNGEWMLVDRCLGLGLVNRFNLSEVYKCFIHWEHETLNLELWSENRPVSKQSPLRISHEYEVRRIA
;
A
#
# COMPACT_ATOMS: atom_id res chain seq x y z
N MET A 1 -10.07 9.42 -15.50
CA MET A 1 -9.07 10.50 -15.32
C MET A 1 -7.74 9.95 -15.81
N VAL A 2 -7.15 10.52 -16.85
CA VAL A 2 -5.82 10.08 -17.33
C VAL A 2 -4.81 11.02 -16.72
N THR A 3 -4.00 10.53 -15.79
CA THR A 3 -2.89 11.29 -15.22
C THR A 3 -1.63 10.80 -15.92
N SER A 4 -1.03 11.63 -16.79
CA SER A 4 0.30 11.35 -17.34
C SER A 4 1.33 12.22 -16.64
N HIS A 5 2.33 11.59 -16.04
CA HIS A 5 3.47 12.26 -15.44
C HIS A 5 4.63 12.34 -16.43
N ILE A 6 5.42 13.42 -16.26
CA ILE A 6 6.69 13.78 -16.90
C ILE A 6 6.55 14.71 -18.12
N PHE A 7 6.94 15.98 -17.90
CA PHE A 7 7.24 17.00 -18.93
C PHE A 7 8.74 17.32 -18.99
N GLY A 8 9.62 16.40 -18.55
CA GLY A 8 11.08 16.64 -18.49
C GLY A 8 11.77 16.81 -19.85
N ALA A 9 11.10 16.44 -20.95
CA ALA A 9 11.62 16.56 -22.32
C ALA A 9 10.60 17.15 -23.32
N GLY A 10 9.57 17.86 -22.83
CA GLY A 10 8.52 18.44 -23.68
C GLY A 10 7.54 17.41 -24.27
N LYS A 11 7.54 16.16 -23.81
CA LYS A 11 6.62 15.11 -24.25
C LYS A 11 6.06 14.33 -23.07
N ALA A 12 4.77 14.04 -23.11
CA ALA A 12 4.08 13.16 -22.16
C ALA A 12 3.25 12.12 -22.90
N LYS A 13 3.10 10.94 -22.31
CA LYS A 13 2.29 9.84 -22.83
C LYS A 13 1.41 9.27 -21.73
N GLY A 14 0.15 9.05 -22.04
CA GLY A 14 -0.83 8.48 -21.11
C GLY A 14 -1.71 7.46 -21.81
N VAL A 15 -2.23 6.50 -21.06
CA VAL A 15 -3.11 5.45 -21.58
C VAL A 15 -4.43 5.50 -20.82
N HIS A 16 -5.54 5.36 -21.54
CA HIS A 16 -6.88 5.23 -21.00
C HIS A 16 -7.49 3.93 -21.49
N PHE A 17 -7.92 3.08 -20.55
CA PHE A 17 -8.62 1.84 -20.83
C PHE A 17 -10.10 1.99 -20.45
N GLU A 18 -10.97 1.50 -21.32
CA GLU A 18 -12.42 1.47 -21.15
C GLU A 18 -12.95 0.10 -21.60
N ASP A 19 -13.90 -0.47 -20.85
CA ASP A 19 -14.65 -1.67 -21.20
C ASP A 19 -16.14 -1.51 -20.83
N ASP A 20 -16.97 -2.52 -21.12
CA ASP A 20 -18.41 -2.51 -20.79
C ASP A 20 -18.69 -2.85 -19.31
N GLY A 21 -17.65 -2.94 -18.47
CA GLY A 21 -17.76 -3.23 -17.04
C GLY A 21 -18.21 -4.66 -16.67
N ASP A 22 -18.37 -5.54 -17.66
CA ASP A 22 -18.81 -6.94 -17.48
C ASP A 22 -17.68 -7.91 -17.10
N GLY A 23 -16.42 -7.47 -17.27
CA GLY A 23 -15.20 -8.19 -16.90
C GLY A 23 -14.76 -9.29 -17.87
N TYR A 24 -15.42 -9.49 -19.02
CA TYR A 24 -15.11 -10.62 -19.92
C TYR A 24 -14.94 -10.24 -21.40
N GLU A 25 -15.61 -9.19 -21.87
CA GLU A 25 -15.58 -8.80 -23.29
C GLU A 25 -14.18 -8.34 -23.77
N PHE A 26 -13.29 -7.95 -22.85
CA PHE A 26 -11.92 -7.58 -23.22
C PHE A 26 -11.15 -8.72 -23.90
N THR A 27 -11.45 -9.99 -23.57
CA THR A 27 -10.84 -11.19 -24.17
C THR A 27 -11.25 -11.40 -25.64
N ARG A 28 -12.37 -10.78 -26.04
CA ARG A 28 -12.91 -10.77 -27.41
C ARG A 28 -12.63 -9.46 -28.14
N GLY A 29 -11.85 -8.58 -27.52
CA GLY A 29 -11.51 -7.26 -28.06
C GLY A 29 -12.53 -6.17 -27.75
N GLY A 30 -13.58 -6.43 -26.96
CA GLY A 30 -14.64 -5.49 -26.58
C GLY A 30 -14.22 -4.41 -25.58
N TYR A 31 -13.03 -3.84 -25.76
CA TYR A 31 -12.49 -2.73 -24.97
C TYR A 31 -12.10 -1.57 -25.89
N LEU A 32 -11.80 -0.42 -25.31
CA LEU A 32 -11.17 0.72 -25.98
C LEU A 32 -9.94 1.13 -25.18
N LEU A 33 -8.76 0.86 -25.71
CA LEU A 33 -7.49 1.31 -25.15
C LEU A 33 -6.98 2.48 -25.99
N THR A 34 -6.97 3.68 -25.42
CA THR A 34 -6.53 4.91 -26.09
C THR A 34 -5.20 5.37 -25.52
N THR A 35 -4.19 5.51 -26.37
CA THR A 35 -2.91 6.12 -26.01
C THR A 35 -2.91 7.58 -26.44
N TYR A 36 -2.89 8.50 -25.46
CA TYR A 36 -2.70 9.92 -25.67
C TYR A 36 -1.22 10.28 -25.61
N VAL A 37 -0.83 11.23 -26.43
CA VAL A 37 0.50 11.86 -26.41
C VAL A 37 0.29 13.36 -26.38
N ALA A 38 1.01 14.03 -25.49
CA ALA A 38 1.15 15.48 -25.45
C ALA A 38 2.58 15.85 -25.87
N GLU A 39 2.72 16.79 -26.79
CA GLU A 39 4.02 17.32 -27.22
C GLU A 39 4.00 18.85 -27.13
N LEU A 40 5.01 19.43 -26.50
CA LEU A 40 5.26 20.87 -26.47
C LEU A 40 6.16 21.23 -27.64
N GLU A 41 5.64 22.02 -28.56
CA GLU A 41 6.40 22.66 -29.62
C GLU A 41 6.32 24.18 -29.44
N SER A 42 7.47 24.81 -29.22
CA SER A 42 7.56 26.22 -28.86
C SER A 42 6.70 26.57 -27.65
N SER A 43 5.54 27.21 -27.85
CA SER A 43 4.60 27.62 -26.82
C SER A 43 3.24 26.92 -26.93
N VAL A 44 3.14 25.80 -27.65
CA VAL A 44 1.88 25.08 -27.83
C VAL A 44 2.03 23.63 -27.40
N VAL A 45 1.22 23.21 -26.42
CA VAL A 45 1.05 21.81 -26.07
C VAL A 45 -0.03 21.22 -26.97
N THR A 46 0.35 20.26 -27.80
CA THR A 46 -0.57 19.51 -28.65
C THR A 46 -0.85 18.15 -28.04
N VAL A 47 -2.11 17.88 -27.71
CA VAL A 47 -2.60 16.59 -27.23
C VAL A 47 -3.30 15.87 -28.38
N ARG A 48 -2.86 14.64 -28.67
CA ARG A 48 -3.44 13.80 -29.72
C ARG A 48 -3.44 12.32 -29.32
N ILE A 49 -4.23 11.53 -30.04
CA ILE A 49 -4.21 10.08 -29.91
C ILE A 49 -3.12 9.53 -30.82
N SER A 50 -2.20 8.75 -30.26
CA SER A 50 -1.15 8.06 -31.03
C SER A 50 -1.53 6.64 -31.41
N LYS A 51 -2.35 5.97 -30.59
CA LYS A 51 -2.78 4.59 -30.81
C LYS A 51 -4.16 4.35 -30.20
N THR A 52 -4.99 3.59 -30.88
CA THR A 52 -6.26 3.06 -30.37
C THR A 52 -6.30 1.54 -30.60
N GLU A 53 -6.72 0.77 -29.61
CA GLU A 53 -6.87 -0.68 -29.67
C GLU A 53 -8.24 -1.13 -29.13
N GLY A 54 -8.72 -2.27 -29.61
CA GLY A 54 -10.03 -2.82 -29.28
C GLY A 54 -11.17 -2.39 -30.23
N SER A 55 -12.34 -2.99 -30.04
CA SER A 55 -13.51 -2.87 -30.91
C SER A 55 -14.64 -2.04 -30.29
N LEU A 56 -14.51 -1.62 -29.02
CA LEU A 56 -15.49 -0.77 -28.36
C LEU A 56 -15.52 0.60 -29.03
N LYS A 57 -16.73 1.07 -29.38
CA LYS A 57 -16.90 2.37 -30.04
C LYS A 57 -16.55 3.50 -29.08
N ARG A 58 -15.70 4.42 -29.54
CA ARG A 58 -15.38 5.66 -28.80
C ARG A 58 -16.66 6.46 -28.54
N PRO A 59 -16.96 6.81 -27.27
CA PRO A 59 -18.10 7.65 -26.95
C PRO A 59 -17.83 9.09 -27.39
N LYS A 60 -18.90 9.81 -27.79
CA LYS A 60 -18.82 11.26 -28.00
C LYS A 60 -18.82 11.96 -26.64
N ARG A 61 -17.66 12.46 -26.21
CA ARG A 61 -17.50 13.16 -24.93
C ARG A 61 -16.55 14.34 -25.07
N ARG A 62 -16.70 15.29 -24.16
CA ARG A 62 -15.83 16.46 -24.06
C ARG A 62 -14.60 16.10 -23.23
N LEU A 63 -13.42 16.40 -23.75
CA LEU A 63 -12.14 16.25 -23.08
C LEU A 63 -11.79 17.57 -22.37
N HIS A 64 -11.38 17.47 -21.10
CA HIS A 64 -10.82 18.57 -20.32
C HIS A 64 -9.34 18.29 -20.11
N VAL A 65 -8.48 19.17 -20.62
CA VAL A 65 -7.04 19.06 -20.50
C VAL A 65 -6.57 20.13 -19.54
N GLN A 66 -5.82 19.72 -18.51
CA GLN A 66 -5.19 20.62 -17.55
C GLN A 66 -3.68 20.42 -17.63
N VAL A 67 -2.95 21.48 -17.95
CA VAL A 67 -1.48 21.49 -17.96
C VAL A 67 -1.01 22.14 -16.66
N LEU A 68 -0.22 21.41 -15.90
CA LEU A 68 0.32 21.87 -14.61
C LEU A 68 1.59 22.71 -14.85
N LEU A 69 1.61 23.92 -14.30
CA LEU A 69 2.71 24.88 -14.46
C LEU A 69 3.66 24.93 -13.24
N GLY A 70 3.31 24.27 -12.14
CA GLY A 70 4.02 24.33 -10.85
C GLY A 70 3.29 25.22 -9.83
N GLY A 71 3.63 25.12 -8.54
CA GLY A 71 3.04 25.95 -7.47
C GLY A 71 1.50 26.00 -7.48
N PHE A 72 0.84 24.87 -7.78
CA PHE A 72 -0.62 24.73 -7.94
C PHE A 72 -1.24 25.51 -9.11
N ALA A 73 -0.46 26.21 -9.92
CA ALA A 73 -0.93 26.86 -11.13
C ALA A 73 -1.16 25.85 -12.26
N MET A 74 -2.22 26.09 -13.04
CA MET A 74 -2.58 25.28 -14.19
C MET A 74 -3.24 26.13 -15.27
N VAL A 75 -3.13 25.68 -16.51
CA VAL A 75 -3.94 26.17 -17.63
C VAL A 75 -4.86 25.07 -18.11
N ASP A 76 -6.11 25.41 -18.38
CA ASP A 76 -7.11 24.47 -18.87
C ASP A 76 -7.53 24.75 -20.31
N SER A 77 -7.95 23.69 -20.99
CA SER A 77 -8.55 23.74 -22.31
C SER A 77 -9.55 22.60 -22.48
N TRP A 78 -10.53 22.82 -23.34
CA TRP A 78 -11.61 21.88 -23.61
C TRP A 78 -11.64 21.53 -25.10
N GLY A 79 -11.91 20.26 -25.41
CA GLY A 79 -12.10 19.81 -26.79
C GLY A 79 -12.91 18.52 -26.87
N THR A 80 -12.91 17.88 -28.03
CA THR A 80 -13.63 16.62 -28.25
C THR A 80 -12.68 15.44 -28.13
N ASP A 81 -13.06 14.39 -27.41
CA ASP A 81 -12.29 13.15 -27.40
C ASP A 81 -12.22 12.54 -28.81
N GLY A 82 -11.01 12.22 -29.27
CA GLY A 82 -10.76 11.77 -30.65
C GLY A 82 -10.06 12.81 -31.53
N GLU A 83 -10.15 14.09 -31.19
CA GLU A 83 -9.60 15.19 -31.97
C GLU A 83 -8.25 15.68 -31.43
N ILE A 84 -7.53 16.45 -32.24
CA ILE A 84 -6.31 17.12 -31.81
C ILE A 84 -6.72 18.35 -30.98
N LEU A 85 -6.15 18.46 -29.78
CA LEU A 85 -6.39 19.58 -28.87
C LEU A 85 -5.09 20.35 -28.66
N GLN A 86 -5.15 21.68 -28.79
CA GLN A 86 -4.01 22.56 -28.56
C GLN A 86 -4.25 23.42 -27.32
N VAL A 87 -3.22 23.54 -26.49
CA VAL A 87 -3.19 24.42 -25.32
C VAL A 87 -2.04 25.38 -25.52
N MET A 88 -2.33 26.68 -25.55
CA MET A 88 -1.29 27.70 -25.59
C MET A 88 -0.66 27.83 -24.21
N MET A 89 0.66 27.72 -24.15
CA MET A 89 1.44 27.98 -22.94
C MET A 89 1.55 29.49 -22.74
N PRO A 90 1.34 29.97 -21.51
CA PRO A 90 1.62 31.35 -21.16
C PRO A 90 3.12 31.65 -21.27
N SER A 91 3.46 32.93 -21.40
CA SER A 91 4.84 33.42 -21.32
C SER A 91 5.44 33.18 -19.93
N GLU A 92 6.77 33.20 -19.81
CA GLU A 92 7.45 32.96 -18.52
C GLU A 92 7.00 33.95 -17.43
N ASP A 93 6.79 35.21 -17.79
CA ASP A 93 6.30 36.25 -16.88
C ASP A 93 4.85 35.95 -16.40
N GLU A 94 3.99 35.50 -17.30
CA GLU A 94 2.62 35.09 -16.98
C GLU A 94 2.61 33.83 -16.10
N VAL A 95 3.48 32.84 -16.38
CA VAL A 95 3.64 31.65 -15.54
C VAL A 95 4.06 32.04 -14.13
N SER A 96 5.06 32.91 -13.98
CA SER A 96 5.55 33.39 -12.69
C SER A 96 4.45 34.10 -11.88
N SER A 97 3.63 34.92 -12.56
CA SER A 97 2.47 35.57 -11.95
C SER A 97 1.42 34.55 -11.50
N LEU A 98 1.05 33.61 -12.36
CA LEU A 98 0.05 32.57 -12.08
C LEU A 98 0.47 31.67 -10.92
N VAL A 99 1.74 31.28 -10.84
CA VAL A 99 2.32 30.51 -9.74
C VAL A 99 2.23 31.31 -8.44
N SER A 100 2.72 32.56 -8.46
CA SER A 100 2.69 33.44 -7.28
C SER A 100 1.28 33.69 -6.76
N GLU A 101 0.31 33.88 -7.66
CA GLU A 101 -1.10 34.05 -7.31
C GLU A 101 -1.71 32.76 -6.77
N SER A 102 -1.42 31.62 -7.39
CA SER A 102 -1.93 30.31 -6.98
C SER A 102 -1.40 29.90 -5.61
N GLU A 103 -0.12 30.14 -5.32
CA GLU A 103 0.48 29.89 -4.01
C GLU A 103 -0.09 30.82 -2.94
N LYS A 104 -0.28 32.10 -3.23
CA LYS A 104 -0.95 33.04 -2.31
C LYS A 104 -2.38 32.59 -2.02
N GLN A 105 -3.15 32.22 -3.06
CA GLN A 105 -4.51 31.73 -2.90
C GLN A 105 -4.56 30.41 -2.14
N TYR A 106 -3.60 29.52 -2.38
CA TYR A 106 -3.46 28.28 -1.61
C TYR A 106 -3.19 28.58 -0.13
N ASN A 107 -2.24 29.46 0.17
CA ASN A 107 -1.94 29.86 1.55
C ASN A 107 -3.15 30.52 2.22
N ILE A 108 -3.83 31.45 1.53
CA ILE A 108 -5.08 32.05 2.02
C ILE A 108 -6.13 30.97 2.27
N ARG A 109 -6.32 30.02 1.35
CA ARG A 109 -7.26 28.91 1.51
C ARG A 109 -6.87 27.98 2.65
N MET A 110 -5.58 27.77 2.91
CA MET A 110 -5.11 26.95 4.03
C MET A 110 -5.29 27.67 5.37
N GLU A 111 -5.05 28.98 5.42
CA GLU A 111 -5.24 29.83 6.60
C GLU A 111 -6.73 30.08 6.89
N SER A 112 -7.54 30.26 5.85
CA SER A 112 -8.99 30.49 5.93
C SER A 112 -9.81 29.21 5.84
N ALA A 113 -9.17 28.06 5.58
CA ALA A 113 -9.83 26.77 5.61
C ALA A 113 -10.42 26.66 7.00
N LYS A 114 -11.75 26.52 7.07
CA LYS A 114 -12.39 26.14 8.31
C LYS A 114 -11.70 24.85 8.74
N ARG A 115 -10.95 24.90 9.85
CA ARG A 115 -10.58 23.68 10.58
C ARG A 115 -11.89 22.92 10.71
N ILE A 116 -11.90 21.68 10.26
CA ILE A 116 -13.04 20.79 10.49
C ILE A 116 -13.30 20.90 11.99
N PRO A 117 -14.44 21.46 12.43
CA PRO A 117 -14.76 21.50 13.84
C PRO A 117 -14.72 20.05 14.34
N GLU A 118 -14.27 19.81 15.58
CA GLU A 118 -14.63 18.55 16.24
C GLU A 118 -16.15 18.43 16.11
N VAL A 119 -16.62 17.52 15.24
CA VAL A 119 -18.00 17.57 14.77
C VAL A 119 -18.91 17.18 15.93
N GLU A 120 -19.57 18.19 16.49
CA GLU A 120 -20.90 18.03 17.05
C GLU A 120 -21.83 17.49 15.96
N LYS A 121 -22.34 16.31 16.25
CA LYS A 121 -23.36 15.52 15.55
C LYS A 121 -24.46 16.36 14.88
N VAL A 122 -24.61 16.23 13.55
CA VAL A 122 -25.91 16.35 12.84
C VAL A 122 -25.87 15.42 11.62
N SER A 123 -26.29 14.17 11.78
CA SER A 123 -27.62 13.60 11.45
C SER A 123 -27.88 13.38 9.96
N GLY A 124 -27.78 12.12 9.53
CA GLY A 124 -28.16 11.73 8.17
C GLY A 124 -27.96 10.26 7.79
N HIS A 125 -28.21 9.31 8.70
CA HIS A 125 -28.82 7.97 8.51
C HIS A 125 -28.34 7.00 9.58
N LYS A 126 -29.29 6.18 10.06
CA LYS A 126 -29.21 5.38 11.29
C LYS A 126 -28.06 4.36 11.27
N GLY A 127 -27.07 4.61 12.10
CA GLY A 127 -26.05 3.66 12.54
C GLY A 127 -25.12 4.41 13.48
N SER A 128 -25.24 4.15 14.77
CA SER A 128 -24.36 4.69 15.81
C SER A 128 -22.88 4.48 15.44
N GLU A 129 -22.20 5.50 14.91
CA GLU A 129 -20.73 5.53 14.90
C GLU A 129 -20.25 5.72 16.34
N LEU A 130 -20.10 4.59 17.02
CA LEU A 130 -19.25 4.49 18.20
C LEU A 130 -17.86 4.99 17.76
N SER A 131 -17.25 5.89 18.55
CA SER A 131 -15.84 6.24 18.42
C SER A 131 -15.03 4.93 18.33
N ARG A 132 -14.56 4.57 17.14
CA ARG A 132 -13.81 3.33 16.96
C ARG A 132 -12.42 3.55 17.54
N SER A 133 -12.15 2.93 18.69
CA SER A 133 -10.83 2.96 19.33
C SER A 133 -9.98 1.78 18.85
N PRO A 134 -8.66 1.94 18.65
CA PRO A 134 -7.80 0.83 18.27
C PRO A 134 -7.92 -0.33 19.26
N ILE A 135 -7.86 -1.55 18.76
CA ILE A 135 -7.82 -2.74 19.60
C ILE A 135 -6.42 -2.89 20.14
N GLU A 136 -6.28 -2.86 21.46
CA GLU A 136 -5.02 -3.18 22.12
C GLU A 136 -4.91 -4.69 22.34
N LEU A 137 -3.75 -5.24 21.99
CA LEU A 137 -3.32 -6.60 22.33
C LEU A 137 -2.05 -6.51 23.16
N LYS A 138 -2.03 -7.16 24.33
CA LYS A 138 -0.89 -7.08 25.25
C LYS A 138 -0.45 -8.45 25.73
N SER A 139 0.86 -8.59 25.87
CA SER A 139 1.52 -9.66 26.61
C SER A 139 2.45 -9.06 27.66
N ALA A 140 3.26 -9.89 28.32
CA ALA A 140 4.29 -9.41 29.23
C ALA A 140 5.40 -8.61 28.50
N VAL A 141 5.57 -8.80 27.19
CA VAL A 141 6.72 -8.29 26.41
C VAL A 141 6.28 -7.34 25.29
N TRP A 142 5.06 -7.51 24.78
CA TRP A 142 4.58 -6.76 23.62
C TRP A 142 3.28 -6.00 23.93
N ALA A 143 3.15 -4.81 23.37
CA ALA A 143 1.88 -4.10 23.25
C ALA A 143 1.65 -3.68 21.80
N LEU A 144 0.55 -4.17 21.23
CA LEU A 144 0.14 -3.89 19.85
C LEU A 144 -1.12 -3.03 19.84
N LYS A 145 -1.25 -2.15 18.85
CA LYS A 145 -2.51 -1.43 18.56
C LYS A 145 -2.92 -1.72 17.14
N VAL A 146 -4.12 -2.27 16.99
CA VAL A 146 -4.68 -2.73 15.72
C VAL A 146 -5.89 -1.89 15.35
N VAL A 147 -6.02 -1.52 14.08
CA VAL A 147 -7.11 -0.68 13.56
C VAL A 147 -7.92 -1.50 12.55
N PRO A 148 -8.99 -2.20 12.99
CA PRO A 148 -9.81 -3.03 12.10
C PRO A 148 -10.41 -2.26 10.93
N TRP A 149 -10.85 -1.02 11.14
CA TRP A 149 -11.62 -0.29 10.13
C TRP A 149 -10.79 0.34 8.99
N ILE A 150 -9.46 0.17 9.00
CA ILE A 150 -8.57 0.63 7.92
C ILE A 150 -7.50 -0.45 7.68
N GLY A 151 -7.78 -1.42 6.82
CA GLY A 151 -6.87 -2.50 6.44
C GLY A 151 -6.52 -3.51 7.53
N GLY A 152 -7.20 -3.45 8.68
CA GLY A 152 -6.82 -4.22 9.86
C GLY A 152 -5.40 -3.90 10.38
N ARG A 153 -4.83 -2.75 9.99
CA ARG A 153 -3.42 -2.41 10.16
C ARG A 153 -2.97 -2.43 11.62
N ILE A 154 -1.71 -2.75 11.86
CA ILE A 154 -1.09 -2.57 13.17
C ILE A 154 -0.37 -1.22 13.15
N ILE A 155 -0.79 -0.31 14.02
CA ILE A 155 -0.24 1.07 14.07
C ILE A 155 0.80 1.25 15.18
N SER A 156 0.95 0.23 16.03
CA SER A 156 1.90 0.24 17.14
C SER A 156 2.41 -1.16 17.40
N MET A 157 3.72 -1.29 17.52
CA MET A 157 4.44 -2.49 17.89
C MET A 157 5.50 -2.13 18.93
N GLU A 158 5.06 -2.06 20.20
CA GLU A 158 5.89 -1.64 21.31
C GLU A 158 6.48 -2.84 22.05
N HIS A 159 7.80 -2.87 22.17
CA HIS A 159 8.50 -3.82 23.04
C HIS A 159 8.62 -3.23 24.45
N LEU A 160 7.79 -3.74 25.37
CA LEU A 160 7.61 -3.19 26.71
C LEU A 160 8.92 -3.14 27.54
N PRO A 161 9.79 -4.18 27.54
CA PRO A 161 11.01 -4.15 28.33
C PRO A 161 12.03 -3.09 27.89
N SER A 162 12.05 -2.71 26.62
CA SER A 162 12.95 -1.65 26.13
C SER A 162 12.27 -0.30 25.92
N GLY A 163 10.93 -0.25 25.96
CA GLY A 163 10.15 0.95 25.62
C GLY A 163 10.24 1.34 24.14
N THR A 164 10.69 0.43 23.27
CA THR A 164 10.93 0.73 21.85
C THR A 164 9.64 0.54 21.06
N GLN A 165 9.19 1.61 20.39
CA GLN A 165 8.19 1.55 19.32
C GLN A 165 8.90 1.28 17.99
N TRP A 166 8.57 0.16 17.34
CA TRP A 166 9.26 -0.24 16.11
C TRP A 166 8.62 0.30 14.84
N LEU A 167 7.30 0.46 14.81
CA LEU A 167 6.58 0.85 13.58
C LEU A 167 6.63 2.36 13.36
N HIS A 168 6.82 2.76 12.10
CA HIS A 168 6.56 4.11 11.63
C HIS A 168 5.10 4.17 11.15
N SER A 169 4.22 4.82 11.90
CA SER A 169 2.78 4.77 11.61
C SER A 169 2.02 6.04 12.01
N ARG A 170 0.96 6.31 11.26
CA ARG A 170 -0.18 7.16 11.65
C ARG A 170 -1.45 6.31 11.59
N VAL A 171 -2.55 6.80 12.17
CA VAL A 171 -3.81 6.03 12.21
C VAL A 171 -4.32 5.67 10.80
N ASP A 172 -4.07 6.54 9.83
CA ASP A 172 -4.59 6.47 8.47
C ASP A 172 -3.57 6.01 7.42
N VAL A 173 -2.27 5.92 7.76
CA VAL A 173 -1.20 5.54 6.81
C VAL A 173 -0.01 4.90 7.53
N ASN A 174 0.66 3.98 6.84
CA ASN A 174 1.87 3.28 7.30
C ASN A 174 1.60 2.37 8.52
N GLY A 175 2.67 1.84 9.11
CA GLY A 175 2.65 0.80 10.14
C GLY A 175 2.83 -0.58 9.52
N TYR A 176 2.08 -1.56 10.03
CA TYR A 176 1.99 -2.89 9.42
C TYR A 176 0.75 -2.94 8.53
N GLU A 177 0.96 -3.09 7.23
CA GLU A 177 -0.07 -3.22 6.22
C GLU A 177 0.08 -4.55 5.46
N GLU A 178 -1.02 -5.03 4.89
CA GLU A 178 -0.98 -6.15 3.94
C GLU A 178 -1.80 -5.83 2.70
N PHE A 179 -1.35 -6.38 1.57
CA PHE A 179 -1.96 -6.18 0.28
C PHE A 179 -2.24 -7.52 -0.42
N SER A 180 -3.13 -7.50 -1.41
CA SER A 180 -3.56 -8.65 -2.21
C SER A 180 -3.07 -8.63 -3.67
N GLY A 181 -2.20 -7.69 -4.03
CA GLY A 181 -1.65 -7.55 -5.36
C GLY A 181 -0.19 -7.10 -5.36
N THR A 182 0.41 -7.12 -6.54
CA THR A 182 1.80 -6.68 -6.74
C THR A 182 1.93 -5.17 -6.88
N GLU A 183 0.82 -4.46 -7.03
CA GLU A 183 0.79 -3.00 -7.13
C GLU A 183 0.74 -2.37 -5.74
N ASP A 184 1.36 -1.20 -5.63
CA ASP A 184 1.29 -0.40 -4.41
C ASP A 184 -0.16 -0.01 -4.10
N ARG A 185 -0.53 -0.08 -2.82
CA ARG A 185 -1.89 0.18 -2.32
C ARG A 185 -2.99 -0.65 -2.99
N SER A 186 -2.68 -1.88 -3.42
CA SER A 186 -3.70 -2.83 -3.83
C SER A 186 -4.61 -3.24 -2.67
N ALA A 187 -5.76 -3.87 -2.98
CA ALA A 187 -6.77 -4.20 -1.96
C ALA A 187 -6.18 -4.98 -0.79
N GLY A 188 -6.62 -4.69 0.43
CA GLY A 188 -6.17 -5.29 1.69
C GLY A 188 -5.77 -4.26 2.74
N CYS A 189 -5.28 -3.08 2.32
CA CYS A 189 -4.72 -2.07 3.23
C CYS A 189 -5.72 -0.97 3.62
N SER A 190 -6.84 -0.84 2.92
CA SER A 190 -7.78 0.28 3.10
C SER A 190 -9.17 -0.16 3.57
N GLU A 191 -9.49 -1.42 3.31
CA GLU A 191 -10.78 -2.04 3.53
C GLU A 191 -11.06 -2.19 5.01
N GLN A 192 -12.33 -2.13 5.39
CA GLN A 192 -12.73 -2.41 6.77
C GLN A 192 -12.67 -3.92 7.02
N TYR A 193 -11.95 -4.33 8.05
CA TYR A 193 -11.91 -5.69 8.54
C TYR A 193 -12.95 -5.86 9.66
N ALA A 194 -13.67 -6.97 9.61
CA ALA A 194 -14.48 -7.47 10.70
C ALA A 194 -13.58 -8.16 11.74
N VAL A 195 -13.89 -7.95 13.02
CA VAL A 195 -13.31 -8.76 14.10
C VAL A 195 -14.15 -10.03 14.20
N ILE A 196 -13.57 -11.17 13.84
CA ILE A 196 -14.25 -12.46 13.84
C ILE A 196 -14.18 -13.10 15.22
N GLU A 197 -13.01 -13.02 15.85
CA GLU A 197 -12.75 -13.60 17.16
C GLU A 197 -11.77 -12.72 17.92
N ARG A 198 -11.97 -12.62 19.24
CA ARG A 198 -11.03 -11.96 20.15
C ARG A 198 -11.03 -12.73 21.47
N ASN A 199 -9.92 -13.40 21.76
CA ASN A 199 -9.72 -14.04 23.04
C ASN A 199 -9.04 -13.05 23.98
N LEU A 200 -9.62 -12.87 25.17
CA LEU A 200 -9.08 -12.03 26.23
C LEU A 200 -8.50 -12.94 27.30
N VAL A 201 -7.48 -12.47 28.02
CA VAL A 201 -6.85 -13.26 29.08
C VAL A 201 -7.89 -13.62 30.16
N GLN A 202 -8.41 -14.84 30.10
CA GLN A 202 -9.03 -15.57 31.21
C GLN A 202 -8.20 -16.83 31.44
N VAL A 203 -8.17 -17.31 32.68
CA VAL A 203 -7.27 -18.38 33.19
C VAL A 203 -6.92 -19.43 32.12
N GLY A 204 -5.70 -19.33 31.57
CA GLY A 204 -5.13 -20.28 30.62
C GLY A 204 -4.99 -19.79 29.17
N GLU A 205 -5.80 -18.82 28.72
CA GLU A 205 -5.79 -18.34 27.33
C GLU A 205 -5.05 -17.00 27.19
N ARG A 206 -4.20 -16.88 26.16
CA ARG A 206 -3.51 -15.61 25.80
C ARG A 206 -4.33 -14.81 24.80
N GLU A 207 -4.09 -13.50 24.76
CA GLU A 207 -4.82 -12.64 23.83
C GLU A 207 -4.54 -13.02 22.37
N SER A 208 -5.60 -13.08 21.58
CA SER A 208 -5.53 -13.23 20.13
C SER A 208 -6.63 -12.41 19.46
N LEU A 209 -6.41 -12.08 18.19
CA LEU A 209 -7.34 -11.30 17.36
C LEU A 209 -7.40 -11.90 15.96
N MET A 210 -8.58 -12.36 15.57
CA MET A 210 -8.87 -12.80 14.21
C MET A 210 -9.63 -11.70 13.47
N LEU A 211 -9.06 -11.26 12.36
CA LEU A 211 -9.60 -10.23 11.48
C LEU A 211 -9.92 -10.83 10.11
N GLU A 212 -10.95 -10.29 9.48
CA GLU A 212 -11.33 -10.66 8.11
C GLU A 212 -11.71 -9.43 7.30
N GLY A 213 -11.07 -9.21 6.16
CA GLY A 213 -11.37 -8.13 5.22
C GLY A 213 -11.79 -8.68 3.86
N ASP A 214 -12.92 -8.20 3.33
CA ASP A 214 -13.33 -8.47 1.95
C ASP A 214 -12.49 -7.60 1.01
N ILE A 215 -11.73 -8.24 0.10
CA ILE A 215 -10.84 -7.57 -0.86
C ILE A 215 -11.41 -7.64 -2.30
N GLY A 216 -12.70 -7.91 -2.42
CA GLY A 216 -13.43 -7.97 -3.68
C GLY A 216 -13.23 -9.26 -4.47
N GLY A 217 -14.08 -9.48 -5.47
CA GLY A 217 -14.01 -10.67 -6.34
C GLY A 217 -14.27 -12.00 -5.61
N GLY A 218 -14.91 -11.95 -4.44
CA GLY A 218 -15.17 -13.13 -3.61
C GLY A 218 -13.97 -13.63 -2.81
N LEU A 219 -12.92 -12.81 -2.70
CA LEU A 219 -11.71 -13.05 -1.93
C LEU A 219 -11.72 -12.29 -0.60
N PHE A 220 -11.07 -12.87 0.40
CA PHE A 220 -10.95 -12.30 1.73
C PHE A 220 -9.51 -12.42 2.22
N ILE A 221 -9.02 -11.42 2.93
CA ILE A 221 -7.83 -11.56 3.78
C ILE A 221 -8.30 -11.96 5.17
N GLU A 222 -7.80 -13.08 5.66
CA GLU A 222 -7.92 -13.52 7.05
C GLU A 222 -6.58 -13.27 7.75
N ARG A 223 -6.59 -12.66 8.93
CA ARG A 223 -5.39 -12.35 9.71
C ARG A 223 -5.60 -12.73 11.16
N LEU A 224 -4.80 -13.66 11.65
CA LEU A 224 -4.72 -14.01 13.06
C LEU A 224 -3.47 -13.38 13.68
N ILE A 225 -3.67 -12.54 14.69
CA ILE A 225 -2.60 -12.00 15.53
C ILE A 225 -2.67 -12.71 16.88
N SER A 226 -1.59 -13.35 17.32
CA SER A 226 -1.61 -14.14 18.55
C SER A 226 -0.28 -14.10 19.30
N PHE A 227 -0.33 -14.42 20.59
CA PHE A 227 0.86 -14.67 21.42
C PHE A 227 1.00 -16.20 21.63
N PRO A 228 1.98 -16.87 20.99
CA PRO A 228 2.17 -18.32 21.07
C PRO A 228 2.36 -18.83 22.51
N GLU A 229 1.71 -19.94 22.88
CA GLU A 229 1.77 -20.48 24.25
C GLU A 229 3.19 -20.88 24.67
N ASP A 230 3.95 -21.43 23.74
CA ASP A 230 5.29 -21.98 23.90
C ASP A 230 6.39 -20.91 24.04
N ASN A 231 6.12 -19.67 23.59
CA ASN A 231 7.10 -18.58 23.68
C ASN A 231 6.43 -17.22 23.94
N SER A 232 6.60 -16.68 25.15
CA SER A 232 6.04 -15.39 25.56
C SER A 232 6.78 -14.15 25.04
N ASN A 233 7.95 -14.33 24.43
CA ASN A 233 8.76 -13.21 23.94
C ASN A 233 8.40 -12.81 22.50
N ILE A 234 7.51 -13.55 21.86
CA ILE A 234 7.11 -13.34 20.47
C ILE A 234 5.63 -13.05 20.36
N PHE A 235 5.26 -12.43 19.24
CA PHE A 235 3.90 -12.51 18.72
C PHE A 235 3.96 -13.01 17.28
N ARG A 236 2.88 -13.67 16.84
CA ARG A 236 2.75 -14.27 15.52
C ARG A 236 1.62 -13.59 14.76
N ILE A 237 1.83 -13.44 13.46
CA ILE A 237 0.83 -13.02 12.50
C ILE A 237 0.73 -14.13 11.44
N ASP A 238 -0.45 -14.74 11.37
CA ASP A 238 -0.80 -15.72 10.35
C ASP A 238 -1.85 -15.09 9.42
N SER A 239 -1.43 -14.79 8.19
CA SER A 239 -2.28 -14.13 7.21
C SER A 239 -2.55 -15.04 6.03
N SER A 240 -3.75 -14.96 5.46
CA SER A 240 -4.10 -15.71 4.28
C SER A 240 -5.07 -14.99 3.35
N ILE A 241 -4.93 -15.19 2.05
CA ILE A 241 -5.95 -14.84 1.06
C ILE A 241 -6.75 -16.11 0.76
N VAL A 242 -8.05 -16.04 1.03
CA VAL A 242 -8.98 -17.16 0.83
C VAL A 242 -10.06 -16.81 -0.19
N ALA A 243 -10.45 -17.79 -1.00
CA ALA A 243 -11.58 -17.66 -1.90
C ALA A 243 -12.84 -18.22 -1.26
N ARG A 244 -13.91 -17.42 -1.13
CA ARG A 244 -15.18 -17.87 -0.52
C ARG A 244 -16.34 -17.89 -1.52
N LYS A 245 -16.47 -16.83 -2.32
CA LYS A 245 -17.61 -16.59 -3.22
C LYS A 245 -17.14 -16.21 -4.61
N VAL A 246 -16.28 -17.03 -5.21
CA VAL A 246 -15.82 -16.78 -6.58
C VAL A 246 -16.98 -16.97 -7.57
N GLY A 247 -17.07 -16.09 -8.56
CA GLY A 247 -18.19 -16.04 -9.51
C GLY A 247 -18.39 -17.35 -10.29
N ALA A 248 -19.66 -17.64 -10.60
CA ALA A 248 -20.00 -18.78 -11.46
C ALA A 248 -19.33 -18.60 -12.84
N GLY A 249 -18.61 -19.62 -13.30
CA GLY A 249 -17.87 -19.60 -14.58
C GLY A 249 -16.35 -19.44 -14.47
N SER A 250 -15.80 -19.14 -13.28
CA SER A 250 -14.33 -19.02 -13.11
C SER A 250 -13.60 -20.35 -12.90
N GLY A 251 -14.30 -21.48 -12.96
CA GLY A 251 -13.75 -22.79 -12.61
C GLY A 251 -13.38 -22.93 -11.12
N GLY A 252 -13.82 -22.00 -10.26
CA GLY A 252 -13.50 -22.01 -8.82
C GLY A 252 -12.21 -21.28 -8.44
N PHE A 253 -11.56 -20.62 -9.41
CA PHE A 253 -10.33 -19.85 -9.20
C PHE A 253 -10.58 -18.35 -9.29
N SER A 254 -9.85 -17.58 -8.49
CA SER A 254 -9.88 -16.13 -8.50
C SER A 254 -9.05 -15.52 -9.64
N ARG A 255 -9.05 -14.17 -9.71
CA ARG A 255 -7.99 -13.41 -10.38
C ARG A 255 -6.61 -13.70 -9.76
N LEU A 256 -5.55 -13.30 -10.45
CA LEU A 256 -4.20 -13.27 -9.90
C LEU A 256 -4.15 -12.35 -8.67
N VAL A 257 -3.56 -12.87 -7.60
CA VAL A 257 -3.34 -12.17 -6.33
C VAL A 257 -2.00 -12.59 -5.74
N SER A 258 -1.45 -11.73 -4.89
CA SER A 258 -0.23 -11.97 -4.11
C SER A 258 -0.45 -11.38 -2.73
N LEU A 259 -0.23 -12.19 -1.69
CA LEU A 259 -0.24 -11.70 -0.31
C LEU A 259 1.10 -11.02 -0.04
N ARG A 260 1.07 -9.72 0.24
CA ARG A 260 2.25 -8.90 0.55
C ARG A 260 2.14 -8.38 1.98
N VAL A 261 3.12 -8.71 2.80
CA VAL A 261 3.31 -8.16 4.15
C VAL A 261 4.23 -6.95 4.03
N HIS A 262 3.76 -5.78 4.44
CA HIS A 262 4.43 -4.50 4.26
C HIS A 262 4.52 -3.72 5.58
N PRO A 263 5.40 -4.13 6.50
CA PRO A 263 5.71 -3.35 7.68
C PRO A 263 6.64 -2.19 7.32
N MET A 264 6.38 -1.01 7.87
CA MET A 264 7.27 0.13 7.84
C MET A 264 7.82 0.39 9.25
N PHE A 265 9.14 0.26 9.41
CA PHE A 265 9.84 0.46 10.67
C PHE A 265 10.43 1.86 10.76
N THR A 266 10.49 2.41 11.98
CA THR A 266 11.22 3.64 12.29
C THR A 266 12.68 3.32 12.58
N LEU A 267 13.60 4.07 11.98
CA LEU A 267 15.03 3.98 12.24
C LEU A 267 15.44 5.13 13.16
N LEU A 268 15.68 4.84 14.44
CA LEU A 268 16.10 5.86 15.41
C LEU A 268 17.54 6.31 15.18
N HIS A 269 18.41 5.38 14.76
CA HIS A 269 19.81 5.66 14.43
C HIS A 269 20.13 5.10 13.04
N PRO A 270 19.69 5.74 11.94
CA PRO A 270 19.84 5.18 10.60
C PRO A 270 21.29 4.77 10.28
N ALA A 271 22.27 5.64 10.57
CA ALA A 271 23.69 5.37 10.32
C ALA A 271 24.26 4.17 11.09
N GLU A 272 23.63 3.78 12.19
CA GLU A 272 24.03 2.67 13.07
C GLU A 272 23.04 1.49 13.01
N SER A 273 22.14 1.51 12.01
CA SER A 273 21.17 0.45 11.76
C SER A 273 21.56 -0.36 10.53
N TYR A 274 21.23 -1.65 10.51
CA TYR A 274 21.44 -2.53 9.36
C TYR A 274 20.58 -3.78 9.45
N VAL A 275 20.41 -4.48 8.33
CA VAL A 275 19.66 -5.74 8.26
C VAL A 275 20.64 -6.91 8.14
N LEU A 276 20.49 -7.90 9.02
CA LEU A 276 21.28 -9.14 9.02
C LEU A 276 20.41 -10.32 8.60
N PHE A 277 20.95 -11.18 7.75
CA PHE A 277 20.36 -12.49 7.47
C PHE A 277 21.37 -13.49 6.90
N THR A 278 21.00 -14.77 6.96
CA THR A 278 21.66 -15.82 6.18
C THR A 278 20.70 -16.23 5.07
N SER A 279 21.16 -16.23 3.83
CA SER A 279 20.39 -16.64 2.67
C SER A 279 20.19 -18.16 2.63
N VAL A 280 19.25 -18.63 1.80
CA VAL A 280 19.00 -20.07 1.59
C VAL A 280 20.24 -20.79 1.06
N ASP A 281 21.06 -20.12 0.23
CA ASP A 281 22.37 -20.63 -0.23
C ASP A 281 23.46 -20.70 0.88
N GLY A 282 23.15 -20.23 2.09
CA GLY A 282 24.06 -20.19 3.24
C GLY A 282 24.96 -18.96 3.31
N SER A 283 24.90 -18.04 2.34
CA SER A 283 25.66 -16.79 2.37
C SER A 283 25.13 -15.85 3.46
N LYS A 284 26.03 -15.13 4.13
CA LYS A 284 25.68 -14.18 5.21
C LYS A 284 25.69 -12.76 4.65
N HIS A 285 24.66 -12.00 4.98
CA HIS A 285 24.45 -10.65 4.49
C HIS A 285 24.31 -9.66 5.65
N GLU A 286 24.96 -8.52 5.47
CA GLU A 286 24.76 -7.31 6.25
C GLU A 286 24.42 -6.17 5.27
N VAL A 287 23.18 -5.72 5.31
CA VAL A 287 22.67 -4.68 4.40
C VAL A 287 22.51 -3.39 5.19
N ARG A 288 23.33 -2.39 4.86
CA ARG A 288 23.24 -1.04 5.44
C ARG A 288 22.21 -0.18 4.71
N PRO A 289 21.75 0.93 5.31
CA PRO A 289 20.89 1.89 4.64
C PRO A 289 21.57 2.46 3.39
N GLU A 290 20.95 2.22 2.26
CA GLU A 290 21.29 2.78 0.96
C GLU A 290 19.97 3.09 0.27
N SER A 291 19.86 4.28 -0.33
CA SER A 291 18.61 4.70 -0.98
C SER A 291 18.21 3.70 -2.07
N GLY A 292 17.00 3.17 -1.95
CA GLY A 292 16.40 2.30 -2.96
C GLY A 292 16.02 0.92 -2.44
N GLU A 293 15.62 0.11 -3.41
CA GLU A 293 14.97 -1.17 -3.18
C GLU A 293 15.91 -2.32 -3.53
N LYS A 294 15.99 -3.31 -2.64
CA LYS A 294 16.69 -4.57 -2.87
C LYS A 294 15.71 -5.72 -2.87
N VAL A 295 15.60 -6.38 -4.03
CA VAL A 295 14.78 -7.57 -4.24
C VAL A 295 15.60 -8.82 -3.96
N LEU A 296 15.08 -9.72 -3.12
CA LEU A 296 15.70 -11.00 -2.79
C LEU A 296 14.78 -12.14 -3.24
N GLU A 297 15.25 -12.95 -4.19
CA GLU A 297 14.51 -14.04 -4.82
C GLU A 297 15.37 -15.33 -4.85
N GLY A 298 14.72 -16.48 -5.10
CA GLY A 298 15.41 -17.76 -5.22
C GLY A 298 16.22 -18.11 -3.96
N ASP A 299 17.47 -18.52 -4.13
CA ASP A 299 18.32 -18.92 -3.00
C ASP A 299 18.97 -17.74 -2.25
N HIS A 300 18.79 -16.51 -2.75
CA HIS A 300 19.30 -15.30 -2.11
C HIS A 300 18.36 -14.74 -1.03
N ARG A 301 17.11 -15.24 -0.96
CA ARG A 301 16.17 -14.90 0.12
C ARG A 301 16.73 -15.24 1.50
N PRO A 302 16.35 -14.50 2.56
CA PRO A 302 16.62 -14.93 3.92
C PRO A 302 16.05 -16.33 4.17
N ASN A 303 16.82 -17.18 4.85
CA ASN A 303 16.46 -18.56 5.14
C ASN A 303 15.45 -18.65 6.30
N GLY A 304 14.28 -18.06 6.12
CA GLY A 304 13.20 -18.01 7.11
C GLY A 304 13.45 -17.06 8.29
N GLU A 305 14.53 -16.27 8.28
CA GLU A 305 14.83 -15.28 9.32
C GLU A 305 15.66 -14.12 8.77
N TRP A 306 15.31 -12.90 9.17
CA TRP A 306 16.16 -11.71 9.08
C TRP A 306 15.99 -10.83 10.34
N MET A 307 16.94 -9.94 10.58
CA MET A 307 16.97 -9.09 11.78
C MET A 307 17.28 -7.66 11.39
N LEU A 308 16.43 -6.71 11.80
CA LEU A 308 16.75 -5.28 11.81
C LEU A 308 17.52 -4.97 13.10
N VAL A 309 18.77 -4.58 12.97
CA VAL A 309 19.66 -4.21 14.07
C VAL A 309 19.71 -2.70 14.22
N ASP A 310 19.55 -2.19 15.43
CA ASP A 310 19.97 -0.85 15.85
C ASP A 310 21.09 -0.99 16.89
N ARG A 311 22.32 -0.64 16.48
CA ARG A 311 23.51 -0.81 17.30
C ARG A 311 23.55 0.16 18.48
N CYS A 312 23.03 1.39 18.32
CA CYS A 312 22.98 2.37 19.39
C CYS A 312 22.05 1.94 20.53
N LEU A 313 20.95 1.26 20.19
CA LEU A 313 20.06 0.67 21.18
C LEU A 313 20.57 -0.66 21.74
N GLY A 314 21.48 -1.33 21.03
CA GLY A 314 21.88 -2.70 21.36
C GLY A 314 20.71 -3.69 21.20
N LEU A 315 19.80 -3.43 20.26
CA LEU A 315 18.59 -4.22 20.02
C LEU A 315 18.47 -4.67 18.57
N GLY A 316 18.03 -5.91 18.37
CA GLY A 316 17.68 -6.47 17.08
C GLY A 316 16.22 -6.91 17.06
N LEU A 317 15.43 -6.40 16.11
CA LEU A 317 14.11 -6.90 15.80
C LEU A 317 14.24 -8.05 14.81
N VAL A 318 14.05 -9.27 15.29
CA VAL A 318 14.03 -10.49 14.48
C VAL A 318 12.65 -10.68 13.90
N ASN A 319 12.58 -10.96 12.60
CA ASN A 319 11.40 -11.47 11.95
C ASN A 319 11.69 -12.87 11.37
N ARG A 320 10.95 -13.88 11.85
CA ARG A 320 10.99 -15.25 11.30
C ARG A 320 9.74 -15.54 10.52
N PHE A 321 9.86 -16.33 9.48
CA PHE A 321 8.74 -16.65 8.60
C PHE A 321 8.88 -18.03 7.98
N ASN A 322 7.76 -18.60 7.55
CA ASN A 322 7.76 -19.86 6.82
C ASN A 322 8.34 -19.66 5.41
N LEU A 323 9.53 -20.21 5.16
CA LEU A 323 10.21 -20.10 3.87
C LEU A 323 9.38 -20.66 2.70
N SER A 324 8.54 -21.67 2.93
CA SER A 324 7.70 -22.26 1.88
C SER A 324 6.54 -21.37 1.42
N GLU A 325 6.23 -20.33 2.20
CA GLU A 325 5.11 -19.41 1.96
C GLU A 325 5.57 -18.09 1.32
N VAL A 326 6.86 -17.75 1.46
CA VAL A 326 7.43 -16.50 1.00
C VAL A 326 8.20 -16.71 -0.30
N TYR A 327 7.65 -16.25 -1.42
CA TYR A 327 8.25 -16.34 -2.75
C TYR A 327 9.41 -15.35 -2.95
N LYS A 328 9.33 -14.14 -2.39
CA LYS A 328 10.38 -13.12 -2.47
C LYS A 328 10.34 -12.17 -1.28
N CYS A 329 11.46 -11.51 -0.99
CA CYS A 329 11.59 -10.54 0.09
C CYS A 329 12.09 -9.21 -0.46
N PHE A 330 11.67 -8.10 0.15
CA PHE A 330 12.12 -6.76 -0.21
C PHE A 330 12.74 -6.06 0.98
N ILE A 331 13.84 -5.37 0.75
CA ILE A 331 14.43 -4.41 1.68
C ILE A 331 14.36 -3.05 0.98
N HIS A 332 13.57 -2.13 1.51
CA HIS A 332 13.47 -0.78 0.97
C HIS A 332 13.81 0.23 2.06
N TRP A 333 14.92 0.93 1.87
CA TRP A 333 15.38 1.97 2.77
C TRP A 333 14.93 3.34 2.27
N GLU A 334 14.39 4.14 3.17
CA GLU A 334 14.26 5.58 2.99
C GLU A 334 15.08 6.30 4.08
N HIS A 335 14.94 7.63 4.21
CA HIS A 335 15.79 8.42 5.11
C HIS A 335 15.74 7.97 6.58
N GLU A 336 14.54 7.69 7.10
CA GLU A 336 14.30 7.35 8.51
C GLU A 336 13.42 6.12 8.68
N THR A 337 13.14 5.41 7.58
CA THR A 337 12.25 4.26 7.56
C THR A 337 12.85 3.11 6.79
N LEU A 338 12.40 1.91 7.14
CA LEU A 338 12.76 0.67 6.47
C LEU A 338 11.51 -0.17 6.29
N ASN A 339 11.31 -0.69 5.08
CA ASN A 339 10.37 -1.76 4.83
C ASN A 339 11.12 -3.08 4.68
N LEU A 340 10.66 -4.09 5.43
CA LEU A 340 11.09 -5.48 5.31
C LEU A 340 9.90 -6.33 4.91
N GLU A 341 9.73 -6.51 3.61
CA GLU A 341 8.49 -7.07 3.07
C GLU A 341 8.62 -8.55 2.73
N LEU A 342 7.54 -9.28 2.99
CA LEU A 342 7.40 -10.68 2.60
C LEU A 342 6.30 -10.78 1.54
N TRP A 343 6.59 -11.48 0.46
CA TRP A 343 5.67 -11.63 -0.65
C TRP A 343 5.43 -13.10 -0.93
N SER A 344 4.16 -13.49 -1.04
CA SER A 344 3.79 -14.79 -1.57
C SER A 344 4.00 -14.82 -3.07
N GLU A 345 3.89 -16.02 -3.66
CA GLU A 345 3.75 -16.16 -5.10
C GLU A 345 2.55 -15.36 -5.64
N ASN A 346 2.59 -15.01 -6.93
CA ASN A 346 1.50 -14.37 -7.63
C ASN A 346 0.71 -15.39 -8.45
N ARG A 347 -0.46 -15.81 -7.96
CA ARG A 347 -1.27 -16.84 -8.63
C ARG A 347 -2.76 -16.72 -8.30
N PRO A 348 -3.63 -17.45 -9.03
CA PRO A 348 -5.03 -17.59 -8.64
C PRO A 348 -5.17 -18.37 -7.32
N VAL A 349 -6.20 -18.02 -6.55
CA VAL A 349 -6.58 -18.68 -5.29
C VAL A 349 -7.90 -19.41 -5.48
N SER A 350 -8.00 -20.60 -4.88
CA SER A 350 -9.25 -21.37 -4.75
C SER A 350 -9.54 -21.64 -3.28
N LYS A 351 -10.70 -22.24 -2.98
CA LYS A 351 -11.06 -22.67 -1.62
C LYS A 351 -10.04 -23.63 -1.01
N GLN A 352 -9.39 -24.44 -1.86
CA GLN A 352 -8.45 -25.48 -1.46
C GLN A 352 -6.98 -25.02 -1.53
N SER A 353 -6.71 -23.89 -2.17
CA SER A 353 -5.35 -23.37 -2.37
C SER A 353 -5.23 -21.89 -1.98
N PRO A 354 -5.40 -21.55 -0.68
CA PRO A 354 -5.16 -20.19 -0.20
C PRO A 354 -3.70 -19.78 -0.43
N LEU A 355 -3.44 -18.47 -0.45
CA LEU A 355 -2.10 -17.94 -0.20
C LEU A 355 -1.96 -17.70 1.29
N ARG A 356 -0.79 -17.97 1.86
CA ARG A 356 -0.52 -17.83 3.28
C ARG A 356 0.84 -17.18 3.48
N ILE A 357 0.98 -16.40 4.55
CA ILE A 357 2.25 -15.98 5.12
C ILE A 357 2.11 -16.02 6.64
N SER A 358 2.87 -16.91 7.27
CA SER A 358 3.07 -17.02 8.71
C SER A 358 4.42 -16.44 9.08
N HIS A 359 4.42 -15.49 10.01
CA HIS A 359 5.64 -14.89 10.51
C HIS A 359 5.49 -14.40 11.95
N GLU A 360 6.61 -14.23 12.63
CA GLU A 360 6.68 -13.82 14.03
C GLU A 360 7.76 -12.75 14.24
N TYR A 361 7.63 -11.99 15.32
CA TYR A 361 8.58 -10.98 15.73
C TYR A 361 9.10 -11.24 17.14
N GLU A 362 10.40 -11.03 17.33
CA GLU A 362 11.12 -11.16 18.60
C GLU A 362 12.11 -9.99 18.72
N VAL A 363 12.24 -9.38 19.91
CA VAL A 363 13.35 -8.45 20.17
C VAL A 363 14.45 -9.18 20.91
N ARG A 364 15.67 -9.05 20.40
CA ARG A 364 16.88 -9.60 21.00
C ARG A 364 17.85 -8.49 21.39
N ARG A 365 18.58 -8.69 22.48
CA ARG A 365 19.78 -7.90 22.73
C ARG A 365 20.90 -8.36 21.82
N ILE A 366 21.64 -7.42 21.28
CA ILE A 366 22.83 -7.64 20.46
C ILE A 366 24.02 -7.14 21.26
N ALA A 367 25.07 -7.95 21.25
CA ALA A 367 26.28 -7.76 22.04
C ALA A 367 27.26 -6.79 21.36
#